data_AF-A0A971I496-F1
#
_entry.id   AF-A0A971I496-F1
#
_cell.length_a   1.000
_cell.length_b   1.000
_cell.length_c   1.000
_cell.angle_alpha   90.00
_cell.angle_beta   90.00
_cell.angle_gamma   90.00
#
_symmetry.space_group_name_H-M   'P 1'
#
loop_
_entity.id
_entity.type
_entity.pdbx_description
1 polymer ?
#
loop_
_entity_poly.entity_id
_entity_poly.type
_entity_poly.pdbx_seq_one_letter_code
_entity_poly.pdbx_strand_id
1 'polypeptide(L)'
;MSKIKRVAVISFIILILLTLMGCDSILNRIPFQKDSSDPGAENKQTEKYINPEIQVSEVDVTLYFKHYLVNYLVPEKRRAQRGKQPIEFVIVEEILKGPMQVDRVAIMPPNVQVMDVTRKGDTVFVNLSEEFTKDIDLTALPGMDKLPEEQRPDALARMKQLSIYSIVNSLTELDGVNRVKILVNNRSLTYDEIGADLIASELPNVDIDAPVMAIARKKGFILSPDDAVREVFTALNEGPDWNRIDAFLSRMNPDGSERPSIEELQKTYLAYISALEYQDGFIEGEEIKPDGEAFVTVTYAIKYANGKKESRENELFRVVNEEGIWKLRVPGFFEGSD
;
A
#
# COMPACT_ATOMS: atom_id res chain seq x y z
N MET A 1 28.16 45.09 -14.46
CA MET A 1 28.68 43.83 -13.89
C MET A 1 30.16 43.97 -13.58
N SER A 2 30.58 43.71 -12.34
CA SER A 2 31.97 43.90 -11.89
C SER A 2 32.94 43.00 -12.67
N LYS A 3 34.19 43.44 -12.84
CA LYS A 3 35.25 42.68 -13.56
C LYS A 3 35.37 41.24 -13.04
N ILE A 4 35.13 41.03 -11.73
CA ILE A 4 35.13 39.73 -11.06
C ILE A 4 34.02 38.80 -11.58
N LYS A 5 32.82 39.32 -11.84
CA LYS A 5 31.70 38.51 -12.39
C LYS A 5 31.92 38.12 -13.86
N ARG A 6 32.67 38.92 -14.63
CA ARG A 6 33.03 38.56 -16.03
C ARG A 6 34.11 37.47 -16.10
N VAL A 7 35.09 37.49 -15.19
CA VAL A 7 36.14 36.45 -15.12
C VAL A 7 35.58 35.11 -14.66
N ALA A 8 34.64 35.11 -13.70
CA ALA A 8 33.98 33.90 -13.22
C ALA A 8 33.12 33.21 -14.30
N VAL A 9 32.37 34.00 -15.09
CA VAL A 9 31.54 33.46 -16.19
C VAL A 9 32.41 32.91 -17.34
N ILE A 10 33.54 33.56 -17.66
CA ILE A 10 34.46 33.06 -18.69
C ILE A 10 35.15 31.77 -18.24
N SER A 11 35.55 31.66 -16.97
CA SER A 11 36.12 30.39 -16.43
C SER A 11 35.11 29.25 -16.42
N PHE A 12 33.83 29.54 -16.13
CA PHE A 12 32.79 28.52 -16.13
C PHE A 12 32.47 28.02 -17.56
N ILE A 13 32.50 28.89 -18.56
CA ILE A 13 32.31 28.51 -19.98
C ILE A 13 33.50 27.69 -20.52
N ILE A 14 34.73 28.01 -20.12
CA ILE A 14 35.93 27.24 -20.52
C ILE A 14 35.93 25.84 -19.90
N LEU A 15 35.44 25.69 -18.66
CA LEU A 15 35.34 24.39 -17.97
C LEU A 15 34.27 23.48 -18.61
N ILE A 16 33.19 24.05 -19.15
CA ILE A 16 32.13 23.32 -19.88
C ILE A 16 32.56 22.93 -21.30
N LEU A 17 33.47 23.69 -21.93
CA LEU A 17 34.02 23.35 -23.25
C LEU A 17 35.07 22.23 -23.20
N LEU A 18 35.70 21.99 -22.05
CA LEU A 18 36.73 20.94 -21.88
C LEU A 18 36.16 19.54 -21.60
N THR A 19 34.86 19.40 -21.34
CA THR A 19 34.22 18.09 -21.10
C THR A 19 33.52 17.50 -22.33
N LEU A 20 33.59 18.16 -23.49
CA LEU A 20 32.99 17.70 -24.75
C LEU A 20 33.99 17.33 -25.85
N MET A 21 35.29 17.23 -25.54
CA MET A 21 36.27 16.58 -26.41
C MET A 21 36.44 15.12 -26.00
N GLY A 22 35.68 14.25 -26.67
CA GLY A 22 35.78 12.80 -26.55
C GLY A 22 37.19 12.31 -26.88
N CYS A 23 37.70 11.41 -26.04
CA CYS A 23 38.73 10.46 -26.43
C CYS A 23 38.06 9.38 -27.28
N ASP A 24 38.00 9.60 -28.58
CA ASP A 24 37.86 8.52 -29.54
C ASP A 24 39.21 8.34 -30.25
N SER A 25 39.58 7.09 -30.55
CA SER A 25 40.75 6.67 -31.33
C SER A 25 42.17 6.74 -30.71
N ILE A 26 42.43 5.96 -29.65
CA ILE A 26 43.79 5.43 -29.36
C ILE A 26 43.68 3.95 -28.93
N LEU A 27 43.33 3.07 -29.87
CA LEU A 27 43.78 1.66 -29.85
C LEU A 27 43.51 0.96 -31.20
N ASN A 28 44.04 1.50 -32.30
CA ASN A 28 44.04 0.73 -33.55
C ASN A 28 45.23 1.12 -34.42
N ARG A 29 46.39 0.51 -34.14
CA ARG A 29 47.53 0.32 -35.07
C ARG A 29 48.67 -0.42 -34.37
N ILE A 30 48.60 -1.75 -34.36
CA ILE A 30 49.80 -2.59 -34.45
C ILE A 30 49.50 -3.64 -35.52
N PRO A 31 50.23 -3.67 -36.65
CA PRO A 31 50.08 -4.70 -37.67
C PRO A 31 51.00 -5.87 -37.30
N PHE A 32 50.43 -7.05 -37.03
CA PHE A 32 51.19 -8.30 -37.09
C PHE A 32 50.51 -9.32 -38.01
N GLN A 33 51.11 -9.36 -39.20
CA GLN A 33 51.18 -10.38 -40.22
C GLN A 33 50.74 -11.80 -39.82
N LYS A 34 49.82 -12.34 -40.61
CA LYS A 34 49.44 -13.75 -40.67
C LYS A 34 50.43 -14.47 -41.60
N ASP A 35 51.07 -15.52 -41.11
CA ASP A 35 51.25 -16.81 -41.79
C ASP A 35 52.20 -17.73 -41.02
N SER A 36 51.68 -18.88 -40.56
CA SER A 36 52.19 -20.22 -40.89
C SER A 36 51.44 -21.28 -40.08
N SER A 37 51.19 -22.38 -40.78
CA SER A 37 50.51 -23.60 -40.40
C SER A 37 51.25 -24.44 -39.35
N ASP A 38 50.53 -24.90 -38.32
CA ASP A 38 50.84 -26.16 -37.63
C ASP A 38 49.54 -26.81 -37.11
N PRO A 39 49.20 -28.07 -37.49
CA PRO A 39 48.01 -28.75 -37.03
C PRO A 39 48.32 -29.66 -35.83
N GLY A 40 47.75 -29.34 -34.67
CA GLY A 40 47.54 -30.30 -33.58
C GLY A 40 48.02 -29.87 -32.20
N ALA A 41 47.10 -29.33 -31.39
CA ALA A 41 47.15 -29.47 -29.93
C ALA A 41 45.77 -29.19 -29.32
N GLU A 42 45.14 -30.30 -28.92
CA GLU A 42 44.09 -30.52 -27.94
C GLU A 42 43.55 -29.34 -27.09
N ASN A 43 42.21 -29.26 -27.08
CA ASN A 43 41.35 -29.14 -25.88
C ASN A 43 41.69 -28.02 -24.87
N LYS A 44 41.37 -26.77 -25.23
CA LYS A 44 41.15 -25.71 -24.23
C LYS A 44 39.68 -25.71 -23.82
N GLN A 45 39.40 -26.28 -22.64
CA GLN A 45 38.20 -25.94 -21.89
C GLN A 45 38.14 -24.42 -21.76
N THR A 46 37.12 -23.81 -22.36
CA THR A 46 36.72 -22.43 -22.05
C THR A 46 36.39 -22.39 -20.56
N GLU A 47 37.32 -21.85 -19.76
CA GLU A 47 37.02 -21.42 -18.41
C GLU A 47 35.82 -20.47 -18.49
N LYS A 48 34.66 -20.92 -17.98
CA LYS A 48 33.52 -20.04 -17.73
C LYS A 48 33.97 -19.02 -16.70
N TYR A 49 34.30 -17.82 -17.16
CA TYR A 49 34.39 -16.65 -16.30
C TYR A 49 33.03 -16.46 -15.61
N ILE A 50 32.96 -16.79 -14.33
CA ILE A 50 31.81 -16.45 -13.48
C ILE A 50 32.00 -14.97 -13.14
N ASN A 51 31.19 -14.09 -13.71
CA ASN A 51 31.08 -12.72 -13.20
C ASN A 51 30.54 -12.80 -11.76
N PRO A 52 31.29 -12.38 -10.73
CA PRO A 52 30.85 -12.44 -9.33
C PRO A 52 29.81 -11.37 -8.97
N GLU A 53 29.43 -10.47 -9.88
CA GLU A 53 28.35 -9.53 -9.64
C GLU A 53 27.03 -10.26 -9.33
N ILE A 54 26.50 -9.95 -8.15
CA ILE A 54 25.16 -10.37 -7.72
C ILE A 54 24.20 -9.85 -8.79
N GLN A 55 23.52 -10.75 -9.49
CA GLN A 55 22.45 -10.36 -10.41
C GLN A 55 21.29 -9.84 -9.57
N VAL A 56 21.29 -8.52 -9.33
CA VAL A 56 20.16 -7.81 -8.75
C VAL A 56 19.17 -7.57 -9.89
N SER A 57 18.01 -8.20 -9.79
CA SER A 57 16.87 -8.01 -10.68
C SER A 57 15.87 -7.06 -10.03
N GLU A 58 15.07 -6.37 -10.84
CA GLU A 58 13.91 -5.64 -10.33
C GLU A 58 12.66 -6.50 -10.44
N VAL A 59 11.82 -6.49 -9.40
CA VAL A 59 10.53 -7.19 -9.37
C VAL A 59 9.43 -6.23 -8.93
N ASP A 60 8.28 -6.30 -9.59
CA ASP A 60 7.10 -5.55 -9.15
C ASP A 60 6.38 -6.35 -8.06
N VAL A 61 6.07 -5.70 -6.94
CA VAL A 61 5.39 -6.30 -5.78
C VAL A 61 4.19 -5.44 -5.38
N THR A 62 3.17 -6.08 -4.81
CA THR A 62 2.01 -5.41 -4.21
C THR A 62 2.05 -5.64 -2.72
N LEU A 63 2.03 -4.55 -1.95
CA LEU A 63 2.22 -4.57 -0.50
C LEU A 63 1.06 -3.85 0.18
N TYR A 64 0.57 -4.41 1.27
CA TYR A 64 -0.61 -3.88 1.96
C TYR A 64 -0.20 -3.09 3.19
N PHE A 65 -0.57 -1.81 3.23
CA PHE A 65 -0.36 -0.93 4.38
C PHE A 65 -1.67 -0.41 4.92
N LYS A 66 -1.70 0.01 6.19
CA LYS A 66 -2.90 0.64 6.75
C LYS A 66 -3.15 1.97 6.07
N HIS A 67 -4.40 2.24 5.70
CA HIS A 67 -4.82 3.57 5.28
C HIS A 67 -4.60 4.58 6.42
N TYR A 68 -4.12 5.78 6.10
CA TYR A 68 -3.70 6.74 7.14
C TYR A 68 -4.81 7.11 8.14
N LEU A 69 -6.08 7.18 7.70
CA LEU A 69 -7.22 7.53 8.58
C LEU A 69 -8.03 6.34 9.11
N VAL A 70 -8.07 5.21 8.42
CA VAL A 70 -9.08 4.15 8.69
C VAL A 70 -8.43 2.80 8.89
N ASN A 71 -9.17 1.85 9.47
CA ASN A 71 -8.66 0.53 9.87
C ASN A 71 -8.81 -0.51 8.75
N TYR A 72 -8.46 -0.11 7.53
CA TYR A 72 -8.35 -0.95 6.34
C TYR A 72 -6.92 -0.94 5.80
N LEU A 73 -6.57 -2.02 5.10
CA LEU A 73 -5.36 -2.14 4.32
C LEU A 73 -5.63 -1.69 2.88
N VAL A 74 -4.66 -0.98 2.30
CA VAL A 74 -4.68 -0.54 0.91
C VAL A 74 -3.41 -1.01 0.20
N PRO A 75 -3.50 -1.49 -1.06
CA PRO A 75 -2.36 -1.99 -1.80
C PRO A 75 -1.46 -0.85 -2.28
N GLU A 76 -0.15 -1.00 -2.15
CA GLU A 76 0.88 -0.17 -2.75
C GLU A 76 1.67 -1.02 -3.74
N LYS A 77 1.66 -0.64 -5.02
CA LYS A 77 2.51 -1.26 -6.03
C LYS A 77 3.87 -0.57 -6.00
N ARG A 78 4.94 -1.34 -5.83
CA ARG A 78 6.31 -0.81 -5.88
C ARG A 78 7.23 -1.75 -6.64
N ARG A 79 8.29 -1.18 -7.17
CA ARG A 79 9.40 -1.95 -7.75
C ARG A 79 10.48 -2.16 -6.71
N ALA A 80 10.78 -3.42 -6.42
CA ALA A 80 11.76 -3.82 -5.41
C ALA A 80 12.99 -4.45 -6.05
N GLN A 81 14.14 -4.27 -5.41
CA GLN A 81 15.38 -4.94 -5.81
C GLN A 81 15.41 -6.35 -5.23
N ARG A 82 15.68 -7.32 -6.10
CA ARG A 82 15.79 -8.73 -5.74
C ARG A 82 17.15 -9.27 -6.14
N GLY A 83 17.97 -9.57 -5.14
CA GLY A 83 19.20 -10.32 -5.29
C GLY A 83 18.94 -11.84 -5.33
N LYS A 84 19.70 -12.60 -4.54
CA LYS A 84 19.60 -14.08 -4.51
C LYS A 84 18.41 -14.61 -3.68
N GLN A 85 17.74 -13.74 -2.94
CA GLN A 85 16.64 -14.13 -2.06
C GLN A 85 15.37 -14.51 -2.85
N PRO A 86 14.52 -15.39 -2.28
CA PRO A 86 13.20 -15.65 -2.85
C PRO A 86 12.34 -14.39 -2.80
N ILE A 87 11.38 -14.27 -3.72
CA ILE A 87 10.51 -13.08 -3.80
C ILE A 87 9.67 -12.91 -2.53
N GLU A 88 9.30 -14.01 -1.88
CA GLU A 88 8.62 -14.03 -0.60
C GLU A 88 9.43 -13.29 0.49
N PHE A 89 10.76 -13.46 0.51
CA PHE A 89 11.62 -12.74 1.46
C PHE A 89 11.65 -11.25 1.15
N VAL A 90 11.79 -10.88 -0.14
CA VAL A 90 11.79 -9.49 -0.58
C VAL A 90 10.49 -8.80 -0.20
N ILE A 91 9.33 -9.43 -0.36
CA ILE A 91 8.03 -8.87 0.03
C ILE A 91 8.01 -8.53 1.52
N VAL A 92 8.45 -9.44 2.39
CA VAL A 92 8.43 -9.18 3.84
C VAL A 92 9.40 -8.05 4.20
N GLU A 93 10.61 -8.04 3.63
CA GLU A 93 11.55 -6.93 3.83
C GLU A 93 10.98 -5.58 3.39
N GLU A 94 10.32 -5.55 2.23
CA GLU A 94 9.71 -4.33 1.70
C GLU A 94 8.55 -3.84 2.60
N ILE A 95 7.75 -4.73 3.19
CA ILE A 95 6.75 -4.34 4.19
C ILE A 95 7.42 -3.66 5.40
N LEU A 96 8.53 -4.23 5.89
CA LEU A 96 9.23 -3.68 7.06
C LEU A 96 9.90 -2.32 6.78
N LYS A 97 10.20 -1.99 5.52
CA LYS A 97 10.65 -0.65 5.12
C LYS A 97 9.57 0.42 5.23
N GLY A 98 8.29 0.01 5.33
CA GLY A 98 7.14 0.89 5.41
C GLY A 98 6.62 1.36 4.04
N PRO A 99 5.54 2.16 4.03
CA PRO A 99 4.96 2.69 2.80
C PRO A 99 5.80 3.82 2.20
N MET A 100 5.66 4.02 0.89
CA MET A 100 6.25 5.15 0.17
C MET A 100 5.24 6.28 -0.08
N GLN A 101 3.94 5.96 -0.06
CA GLN A 101 2.85 6.94 -0.24
C GLN A 101 2.36 7.52 1.10
N VAL A 102 1.95 8.79 1.09
CA VAL A 102 1.61 9.57 2.30
C VAL A 102 0.24 9.24 2.91
N ASP A 103 -0.63 8.59 2.14
CA ASP A 103 -1.96 8.11 2.51
C ASP A 103 -1.94 6.71 3.16
N ARG A 104 -0.74 6.23 3.47
CA ARG A 104 -0.48 4.92 4.07
C ARG A 104 0.41 5.08 5.27
N VAL A 105 0.24 4.20 6.25
CA VAL A 105 1.08 4.16 7.46
C VAL A 105 1.55 2.76 7.77
N ALA A 106 2.77 2.66 8.29
CA ALA A 106 3.31 1.41 8.80
C ALA A 106 2.65 1.08 10.15
N ILE A 107 2.37 -0.20 10.36
CA ILE A 107 1.75 -0.74 11.58
C ILE A 107 2.55 -1.93 12.11
N MET A 108 3.85 -1.94 11.87
CA MET A 108 4.75 -2.93 12.44
C MET A 108 5.33 -2.42 13.76
N PRO A 109 5.56 -3.30 14.75
CA PRO A 109 6.39 -2.95 15.88
C PRO A 109 7.77 -2.44 15.41
N PRO A 110 8.39 -1.50 16.13
CA PRO A 110 9.67 -0.94 15.72
C PRO A 110 10.77 -2.01 15.75
N ASN A 111 11.70 -1.92 14.80
CA ASN A 111 12.91 -2.76 14.72
C ASN A 111 12.68 -4.26 14.45
N VAL A 112 11.50 -4.67 13.99
CA VAL A 112 11.27 -6.03 13.50
C VAL A 112 12.23 -6.36 12.35
N GLN A 113 12.77 -7.56 12.33
CA GLN A 113 13.66 -8.07 11.29
C GLN A 113 13.11 -9.37 10.68
N VAL A 114 13.34 -9.56 9.38
CA VAL A 114 13.10 -10.85 8.71
C VAL A 114 14.30 -11.76 8.95
N MET A 115 14.07 -12.88 9.61
CA MET A 115 15.12 -13.87 9.91
C MET A 115 15.23 -14.92 8.80
N ASP A 116 14.10 -15.45 8.36
CA ASP A 116 14.01 -16.41 7.25
C ASP A 116 12.62 -16.38 6.62
N VAL A 117 12.55 -16.71 5.33
CA VAL A 117 11.29 -16.95 4.63
C VAL A 117 11.43 -18.18 3.76
N THR A 118 10.66 -19.22 4.09
CA THR A 118 10.69 -20.51 3.40
C THR A 118 9.30 -20.88 2.90
N ARG A 119 9.17 -21.29 1.63
CA ARG A 119 7.91 -21.78 1.06
C ARG A 119 7.85 -23.31 1.05
N LYS A 120 6.72 -23.89 1.48
CA LYS A 120 6.41 -25.32 1.34
C LYS A 120 5.00 -25.49 0.80
N GLY A 121 4.87 -25.93 -0.45
CA GLY A 121 3.58 -26.04 -1.13
C GLY A 121 2.91 -24.67 -1.28
N ASP A 122 1.67 -24.56 -0.80
CA ASP A 122 0.86 -23.33 -0.83
C ASP A 122 1.10 -22.40 0.37
N THR A 123 1.99 -22.78 1.29
CA THR A 123 2.22 -22.11 2.57
C THR A 123 3.61 -21.47 2.61
N VAL A 124 3.65 -20.18 2.95
CA VAL A 124 4.90 -19.45 3.22
C VAL A 124 5.12 -19.36 4.73
N PHE A 125 6.29 -19.78 5.20
CA PHE A 125 6.72 -19.68 6.58
C PHE A 125 7.59 -18.44 6.72
N VAL A 126 7.13 -17.46 7.51
CA VAL A 126 7.83 -16.20 7.75
C VAL A 126 8.36 -16.21 9.17
N ASN A 127 9.67 -16.23 9.33
CA ASN A 127 10.32 -16.15 10.63
C ASN A 127 10.79 -14.73 10.89
N LEU A 128 10.28 -14.12 11.94
CA LEU A 128 10.57 -12.74 12.36
C LEU A 128 11.37 -12.73 13.67
N SER A 129 11.99 -11.59 13.96
CA SER A 129 12.67 -11.35 15.23
C SER A 129 11.67 -11.15 16.40
N GLU A 130 12.17 -11.22 17.64
CA GLU A 130 11.35 -11.12 18.86
C GLU A 130 10.57 -9.79 18.95
N GLU A 131 11.08 -8.71 18.35
CA GLU A 131 10.44 -7.41 18.32
C GLU A 131 9.02 -7.46 17.75
N PHE A 132 8.70 -8.48 16.93
CA PHE A 132 7.35 -8.66 16.44
C PHE A 132 6.34 -8.86 17.57
N THR A 133 6.72 -9.37 18.74
CA THR A 133 5.78 -9.53 19.89
C THR A 133 5.54 -8.25 20.67
N LYS A 134 6.18 -7.14 20.31
CA LYS A 134 6.04 -5.86 21.00
C LYS A 134 4.85 -5.05 20.46
N ASP A 135 4.45 -4.08 21.26
CA ASP A 135 3.40 -3.14 20.90
C ASP A 135 3.79 -2.28 19.70
N ILE A 136 2.78 -1.92 18.92
CA ILE A 136 2.91 -0.95 17.84
C ILE A 136 2.85 0.46 18.46
N ASP A 137 3.70 1.36 17.97
CA ASP A 137 3.68 2.75 18.41
C ASP A 137 2.43 3.47 17.87
N LEU A 138 1.37 3.51 18.67
CA LEU A 138 0.14 4.21 18.32
C LEU A 138 0.37 5.72 18.13
N THR A 139 1.39 6.32 18.75
CA THR A 139 1.60 7.78 18.64
C THR A 139 2.12 8.19 17.26
N ALA A 140 2.68 7.24 16.50
CA ALA A 140 3.06 7.43 15.11
C ALA A 140 1.87 7.38 14.14
N LEU A 141 0.68 6.99 14.59
CA LEU A 141 -0.53 6.88 13.76
C LEU A 141 -1.36 8.17 13.83
N PRO A 142 -1.81 8.73 12.69
CA PRO A 142 -2.65 9.93 12.67
C PRO A 142 -3.90 9.79 13.54
N GLY A 143 -4.14 10.80 14.39
CA GLY A 143 -5.33 10.88 15.26
C GLY A 143 -5.29 10.01 16.51
N MET A 144 -4.23 9.25 16.75
CA MET A 144 -4.10 8.31 17.88
C MET A 144 -3.29 8.88 19.07
N ASP A 145 -2.75 10.09 18.94
CA ASP A 145 -1.95 10.77 19.97
C ASP A 145 -2.74 11.08 21.26
N LYS A 146 -4.07 11.20 21.14
CA LYS A 146 -4.98 11.53 22.25
C LYS A 146 -5.96 10.40 22.58
N LEU A 147 -5.68 9.18 22.11
CA LEU A 147 -6.56 8.05 22.36
C LEU A 147 -6.68 7.80 23.88
N PRO A 148 -7.89 7.76 24.46
CA PRO A 148 -8.09 7.49 25.88
C PRO A 148 -7.44 6.17 26.30
N GLU A 149 -6.83 6.12 27.49
CA GLU A 149 -6.08 4.96 27.98
C GLU A 149 -6.91 3.68 27.97
N GLU A 150 -8.19 3.78 28.29
CA GLU A 150 -9.13 2.66 28.27
C GLU A 150 -9.40 2.08 26.87
N GLN A 151 -9.18 2.85 25.80
CA GLN A 151 -9.36 2.41 24.40
C GLN A 151 -8.06 1.90 23.77
N ARG A 152 -6.91 2.12 24.40
CA ARG A 152 -5.59 1.74 23.87
C ARG A 152 -5.44 0.22 23.67
N PRO A 153 -5.90 -0.66 24.58
CA PRO A 153 -5.79 -2.11 24.37
C PRO A 153 -6.49 -2.59 23.10
N ASP A 154 -7.71 -2.12 22.85
CA ASP A 154 -8.47 -2.47 21.66
C ASP A 154 -7.80 -1.95 20.38
N ALA A 155 -7.27 -0.72 20.42
CA ALA A 155 -6.51 -0.15 19.31
C ALA A 155 -5.22 -0.94 19.03
N LEU A 156 -4.46 -1.32 20.06
CA LEU A 156 -3.26 -2.14 19.92
C LEU A 156 -3.59 -3.51 19.31
N ALA A 157 -4.60 -4.20 19.83
CA ALA A 157 -5.06 -5.49 19.32
C ALA A 157 -5.48 -5.37 17.84
N ARG A 158 -6.21 -4.31 17.48
CA ARG A 158 -6.64 -4.05 16.10
C ARG A 158 -5.45 -3.75 15.18
N MET A 159 -4.48 -2.95 15.62
CA MET A 159 -3.27 -2.67 14.83
C MET A 159 -2.42 -3.92 14.65
N LYS A 160 -2.36 -4.78 15.68
CA LYS A 160 -1.65 -6.04 15.61
C LYS A 160 -2.29 -7.03 14.63
N GLN A 161 -3.61 -7.10 14.65
CA GLN A 161 -4.38 -7.87 13.65
C GLN A 161 -4.13 -7.36 12.23
N LEU A 162 -4.18 -6.05 12.00
CA LEU A 162 -3.89 -5.45 10.69
C LEU A 162 -2.45 -5.71 10.24
N SER A 163 -1.47 -5.73 11.14
CA SER A 163 -0.06 -5.92 10.78
C SER A 163 0.23 -7.36 10.35
N ILE A 164 -0.44 -8.34 10.99
CA ILE A 164 -0.43 -9.73 10.53
C ILE A 164 -1.06 -9.81 9.14
N TYR A 165 -2.24 -9.21 8.92
CA TYR A 165 -2.87 -9.24 7.60
C TYR A 165 -2.13 -8.41 6.54
N SER A 166 -1.31 -7.42 6.91
CA SER A 166 -0.40 -6.73 6.01
C SER A 166 0.60 -7.71 5.39
N ILE A 167 1.24 -8.57 6.19
CA ILE A 167 2.14 -9.62 5.70
C ILE A 167 1.37 -10.68 4.91
N VAL A 168 0.28 -11.21 5.48
CA VAL A 168 -0.49 -12.29 4.88
C VAL A 168 -1.06 -11.89 3.52
N ASN A 169 -1.70 -10.72 3.42
CA ASN A 169 -2.34 -10.27 2.19
C ASN A 169 -1.29 -9.93 1.11
N SER A 170 -0.13 -9.40 1.49
CA SER A 170 0.96 -9.13 0.53
C SER A 170 1.58 -10.41 -0.04
N LEU A 171 1.85 -11.41 0.81
CA LEU A 171 2.43 -12.68 0.34
C LEU A 171 1.43 -13.50 -0.48
N THR A 172 0.14 -13.42 -0.17
CA THR A 172 -0.93 -14.11 -0.92
C THR A 172 -1.32 -13.40 -2.22
N GLU A 173 -0.65 -12.31 -2.60
CA GLU A 173 -0.66 -11.82 -3.99
C GLU A 173 0.16 -12.71 -4.92
N LEU A 174 1.11 -13.49 -4.39
CA LEU A 174 1.93 -14.38 -5.19
C LEU A 174 1.14 -15.59 -5.62
N ASP A 175 1.27 -15.94 -6.90
CA ASP A 175 0.65 -17.13 -7.47
C ASP A 175 1.02 -18.40 -6.69
N GLY A 176 -0.02 -19.15 -6.34
CA GLY A 176 0.10 -20.40 -5.59
C GLY A 176 0.47 -20.24 -4.12
N VAL A 177 0.41 -19.03 -3.54
CA VAL A 177 0.50 -18.81 -2.09
C VAL A 177 -0.90 -18.57 -1.54
N ASN A 178 -1.39 -19.49 -0.73
CA ASN A 178 -2.75 -19.42 -0.16
C ASN A 178 -2.76 -19.00 1.30
N ARG A 179 -1.66 -19.25 2.03
CA ARG A 179 -1.59 -19.01 3.47
C ARG A 179 -0.17 -18.74 3.94
N VAL A 180 -0.05 -18.07 5.08
CA VAL A 180 1.21 -17.70 5.71
C VAL A 180 1.25 -18.18 7.15
N LYS A 181 2.35 -18.84 7.53
CA LYS A 181 2.63 -19.23 8.91
C LYS A 181 3.68 -18.28 9.46
N ILE A 182 3.34 -17.52 10.52
CA ILE A 182 4.28 -16.65 11.21
C ILE A 182 5.00 -17.45 12.30
N LEU A 183 6.30 -17.25 12.40
CA LEU A 183 7.20 -17.76 13.44
C LEU A 183 7.99 -16.59 14.02
N VAL A 184 8.38 -16.70 15.28
CA VAL A 184 9.24 -15.72 15.94
C VAL A 184 10.43 -16.46 16.53
N ASN A 185 11.65 -16.06 16.16
CA ASN A 185 12.88 -16.73 16.58
C ASN A 185 12.86 -18.26 16.37
N ASN A 186 12.38 -18.71 15.21
CA ASN A 186 12.16 -20.13 14.86
C ASN A 186 11.17 -20.88 15.76
N ARG A 187 10.40 -20.19 16.61
CA ARG A 187 9.36 -20.78 17.46
C ARG A 187 7.98 -20.51 16.89
N SER A 188 7.09 -21.48 17.06
CA SER A 188 5.66 -21.30 16.85
C SER A 188 5.05 -20.80 18.15
N LEU A 189 4.84 -19.50 18.25
CA LEU A 189 4.20 -18.87 19.41
C LEU A 189 2.66 -19.06 19.37
N THR A 190 2.02 -18.83 20.51
CA THR A 190 0.55 -18.83 20.66
C THR A 190 -0.08 -17.53 20.13
N TYR A 191 -1.40 -17.49 20.03
CA TYR A 191 -2.09 -16.25 19.62
C TYR A 191 -1.88 -15.14 20.65
N ASP A 192 -1.96 -15.44 21.95
CA ASP A 192 -1.68 -14.49 23.04
C ASP A 192 -0.23 -13.97 22.99
N GLU A 193 0.75 -14.87 22.86
CA GLU A 193 2.18 -14.51 22.81
C GLU A 193 2.55 -13.56 21.66
N ILE A 194 1.80 -13.58 20.56
CA ILE A 194 1.98 -12.66 19.44
C ILE A 194 0.94 -11.54 19.37
N GLY A 195 0.04 -11.39 20.35
CA GLY A 195 -1.02 -10.38 20.35
C GLY A 195 -2.05 -10.54 19.21
N ALA A 196 -2.34 -11.78 18.80
CA ALA A 196 -3.27 -12.13 17.73
C ALA A 196 -4.62 -12.61 18.25
N ASP A 197 -5.05 -12.16 19.41
CA ASP A 197 -6.31 -12.51 20.10
C ASP A 197 -7.52 -12.32 19.20
N LEU A 198 -7.57 -11.20 18.46
CA LEU A 198 -8.65 -10.90 17.52
C LEU A 198 -8.68 -11.86 16.32
N ILE A 199 -7.57 -12.50 15.97
CA ILE A 199 -7.56 -13.54 14.93
C ILE A 199 -8.08 -14.86 15.51
N ALA A 200 -7.69 -15.20 16.74
CA ALA A 200 -8.20 -16.39 17.42
C ALA A 200 -9.72 -16.33 17.60
N SER A 201 -10.27 -15.19 18.02
CA SER A 201 -11.71 -15.00 18.26
C SER A 201 -12.58 -15.12 17.00
N GLU A 202 -12.00 -14.93 15.82
CA GLU A 202 -12.67 -15.12 14.53
C GLU A 202 -12.70 -16.59 14.09
N LEU A 203 -11.91 -17.46 14.72
CA LEU A 203 -11.79 -18.86 14.36
C LEU A 203 -12.67 -19.74 15.27
N PRO A 204 -13.37 -20.73 14.70
CA PRO A 204 -14.24 -21.60 15.49
C PRO A 204 -13.42 -22.50 16.41
N ASN A 205 -13.69 -22.42 17.72
CA ASN A 205 -13.10 -23.28 18.75
C ASN A 205 -11.56 -23.19 18.86
N VAL A 206 -10.97 -22.01 18.65
CA VAL A 206 -9.54 -21.78 18.85
C VAL A 206 -9.32 -21.01 20.16
N ASP A 207 -8.47 -21.56 21.02
CA ASP A 207 -8.03 -20.91 22.26
C ASP A 207 -6.83 -19.98 21.97
N ILE A 208 -6.70 -18.87 22.70
CA ILE A 208 -5.60 -17.92 22.52
C ILE A 208 -4.23 -18.53 22.89
N ASP A 209 -4.22 -19.55 23.75
CA ASP A 209 -3.03 -20.30 24.14
C ASP A 209 -2.62 -21.37 23.09
N ALA A 210 -3.40 -21.52 22.01
CA ALA A 210 -3.05 -22.44 20.93
C ALA A 210 -1.95 -21.85 20.04
N PRO A 211 -1.02 -22.66 19.49
CA PRO A 211 -0.06 -22.20 18.51
C PRO A 211 -0.74 -21.60 17.26
N VAL A 212 -0.26 -20.44 16.80
CA VAL A 212 -0.87 -19.70 15.68
C VAL A 212 -0.91 -20.56 14.42
N MET A 213 -2.07 -20.83 13.85
CA MET A 213 -2.16 -21.62 12.62
C MET A 213 -1.68 -20.85 11.38
N ALA A 214 -1.54 -21.51 10.22
CA ALA A 214 -1.29 -20.81 8.98
C ALA A 214 -2.52 -19.98 8.59
N ILE A 215 -2.34 -18.69 8.34
CA ILE A 215 -3.39 -17.69 8.14
C ILE A 215 -3.59 -17.48 6.64
N ALA A 216 -4.84 -17.58 6.18
CA ALA A 216 -5.20 -17.31 4.80
C ALA A 216 -5.48 -15.82 4.58
N ARG A 217 -5.45 -15.40 3.30
CA ARG A 217 -5.84 -14.05 2.90
C ARG A 217 -7.23 -13.70 3.43
N LYS A 218 -7.39 -12.47 3.95
CA LYS A 218 -8.70 -11.98 4.40
C LYS A 218 -9.06 -10.68 3.69
N LYS A 219 -9.98 -10.80 2.73
CA LYS A 219 -10.43 -9.69 1.87
C LYS A 219 -11.13 -8.58 2.66
N GLY A 220 -11.88 -8.89 3.71
CA GLY A 220 -12.57 -7.88 4.54
C GLY A 220 -11.64 -6.96 5.36
N PHE A 221 -10.32 -7.12 5.25
CA PHE A 221 -9.33 -6.16 5.75
C PHE A 221 -8.78 -5.25 4.67
N ILE A 222 -9.05 -5.53 3.40
CA ILE A 222 -8.62 -4.72 2.26
C ILE A 222 -9.78 -3.81 1.92
N LEU A 223 -9.53 -2.50 1.84
CA LEU A 223 -10.53 -1.51 1.48
C LEU A 223 -11.23 -1.91 0.16
N SER A 224 -12.54 -2.08 0.18
CA SER A 224 -13.39 -2.32 -1.00
C SER A 224 -14.12 -1.04 -1.46
N PRO A 225 -14.74 -1.06 -2.66
CA PRO A 225 -15.58 0.04 -3.11
C PRO A 225 -16.72 0.41 -2.15
N ASP A 226 -17.42 -0.58 -1.58
CA ASP A 226 -18.49 -0.35 -0.61
C ASP A 226 -17.99 0.28 0.69
N ASP A 227 -16.80 -0.11 1.17
CA ASP A 227 -16.14 0.54 2.29
C ASP A 227 -15.94 2.03 2.00
N ALA A 228 -15.39 2.40 0.84
CA ALA A 228 -15.19 3.81 0.49
C ALA A 228 -16.50 4.63 0.52
N VAL A 229 -17.62 4.06 0.05
CA VAL A 229 -18.93 4.72 0.15
C VAL A 229 -19.39 4.81 1.60
N ARG A 230 -19.25 3.73 2.37
CA ARG A 230 -19.60 3.71 3.80
C ARG A 230 -18.82 4.75 4.58
N GLU A 231 -17.53 4.89 4.30
CA GLU A 231 -16.64 5.86 4.93
C GLU A 231 -17.12 7.30 4.72
N VAL A 232 -17.56 7.67 3.51
CA VAL A 232 -18.17 8.99 3.25
C VAL A 232 -19.48 9.18 4.00
N PHE A 233 -20.38 8.19 3.95
CA PHE A 233 -21.70 8.26 4.59
C PHE A 233 -21.62 8.34 6.12
N THR A 234 -20.72 7.57 6.72
CA THR A 234 -20.46 7.61 8.17
C THR A 234 -19.85 8.95 8.55
N ALA A 235 -18.83 9.40 7.82
CA ALA A 235 -18.15 10.66 8.09
C ALA A 235 -19.09 11.87 8.00
N LEU A 236 -20.11 11.84 7.14
CA LEU A 236 -21.13 12.91 7.04
C LEU A 236 -22.12 12.95 8.20
N ASN A 237 -22.37 11.83 8.89
CA ASN A 237 -23.43 11.72 9.89
C ASN A 237 -22.96 11.79 11.35
N GLU A 238 -21.71 11.43 11.64
CA GLU A 238 -21.17 11.39 13.01
C GLU A 238 -20.55 12.73 13.46
N GLY A 239 -21.13 13.85 13.02
CA GLY A 239 -20.45 15.14 13.03
C GLY A 239 -19.45 15.20 11.87
N PRO A 240 -19.76 15.97 10.79
CA PRO A 240 -19.01 15.91 9.53
C PRO A 240 -17.48 15.95 9.69
N ASP A 241 -16.82 14.82 9.42
CA ASP A 241 -15.36 14.73 9.33
C ASP A 241 -14.92 14.97 7.88
N TRP A 242 -14.69 16.24 7.55
CA TRP A 242 -14.31 16.68 6.21
C TRP A 242 -12.94 16.16 5.75
N ASN A 243 -12.03 15.83 6.67
CA ASN A 243 -10.75 15.23 6.31
C ASN A 243 -10.94 13.79 5.83
N ARG A 244 -11.81 13.03 6.52
CA ARG A 244 -12.18 11.66 6.12
C ARG A 244 -12.98 11.67 4.81
N ILE A 245 -13.91 12.60 4.66
CA ILE A 245 -14.66 12.77 3.39
C ILE A 245 -13.69 13.08 2.24
N ASP A 246 -12.77 14.04 2.41
CA ASP A 246 -11.78 14.41 1.38
C ASP A 246 -10.91 13.22 0.95
N ALA A 247 -10.52 12.37 1.89
CA ALA A 247 -9.72 11.17 1.65
C ALA A 247 -10.42 10.16 0.73
N PHE A 248 -11.75 10.07 0.82
CA PHE A 248 -12.57 9.11 0.08
C PHE A 248 -13.35 9.70 -1.10
N LEU A 249 -13.26 11.01 -1.35
CA LEU A 249 -13.78 11.61 -2.57
C LEU A 249 -12.72 11.64 -3.67
N SER A 250 -13.09 11.19 -4.87
CA SER A 250 -12.23 11.23 -6.05
C SER A 250 -11.82 12.66 -6.37
N ARG A 251 -10.57 12.87 -6.80
CA ARG A 251 -10.05 14.20 -7.14
C ARG A 251 -10.54 14.70 -8.49
N MET A 252 -10.89 13.78 -9.39
CA MET A 252 -11.21 14.08 -10.78
C MET A 252 -12.67 13.76 -11.09
N ASN A 253 -13.33 14.69 -11.75
CA ASN A 253 -14.65 14.51 -12.31
C ASN A 253 -14.61 13.66 -13.59
N PRO A 254 -15.75 13.12 -14.06
CA PRO A 254 -15.81 12.33 -15.29
C PRO A 254 -15.30 13.05 -16.54
N ASP A 255 -15.38 14.38 -16.57
CA ASP A 255 -14.93 15.23 -17.67
C ASP A 255 -13.43 15.58 -17.60
N GLY A 256 -12.72 15.08 -16.58
CA GLY A 256 -11.31 15.34 -16.34
C GLY A 256 -11.00 16.65 -15.61
N SER A 257 -12.03 17.42 -15.22
CA SER A 257 -11.84 18.56 -14.32
C SER A 257 -11.56 18.10 -12.89
N GLU A 258 -10.85 18.91 -12.12
CA GLU A 258 -10.73 18.68 -10.68
C GLU A 258 -12.06 18.96 -9.99
N ARG A 259 -12.39 18.17 -8.96
CA ARG A 259 -13.56 18.45 -8.13
C ARG A 259 -13.39 19.77 -7.37
N PRO A 260 -14.50 20.40 -6.92
CA PRO A 260 -14.45 21.54 -6.01
C PRO A 260 -13.62 21.27 -4.75
N SER A 261 -13.13 22.34 -4.13
CA SER A 261 -12.36 22.22 -2.88
C SER A 261 -13.24 21.64 -1.77
N ILE A 262 -12.62 21.02 -0.76
CA ILE A 262 -13.40 20.44 0.35
C ILE A 262 -14.20 21.52 1.10
N GLU A 263 -13.68 22.75 1.19
CA GLU A 263 -14.39 23.88 1.78
C GLU A 263 -15.61 24.31 0.97
N GLU A 264 -15.52 24.25 -0.37
CA GLU A 264 -16.65 24.53 -1.26
C GLU A 264 -17.73 23.45 -1.13
N LEU A 265 -17.33 22.16 -1.14
CA LEU A 265 -18.25 21.04 -0.92
C LEU A 265 -18.92 21.13 0.44
N GLN A 266 -18.15 21.46 1.50
CA GLN A 266 -18.69 21.67 2.83
C GLN A 266 -19.72 22.78 2.85
N LYS A 267 -19.40 23.94 2.26
CA LYS A 267 -20.30 25.09 2.22
C LYS A 267 -21.60 24.74 1.49
N THR A 268 -21.51 24.06 0.35
CA THR A 268 -22.68 23.65 -0.44
C THR A 268 -23.51 22.63 0.32
N TYR A 269 -22.89 21.57 0.84
CA TYR A 269 -23.59 20.54 1.60
C TYR A 269 -24.35 21.12 2.81
N LEU A 270 -23.68 21.94 3.63
CA LEU A 270 -24.28 22.52 4.84
C LEU A 270 -25.36 23.59 4.54
N ALA A 271 -25.38 24.16 3.33
CA ALA A 271 -26.42 25.11 2.94
C ALA A 271 -27.76 24.42 2.59
N TYR A 272 -27.71 23.19 2.06
CA TYR A 272 -28.88 22.51 1.51
C TYR A 272 -29.29 21.25 2.27
N ILE A 273 -28.34 20.55 2.90
CA ILE A 273 -28.55 19.23 3.50
C ILE A 273 -28.42 19.33 5.02
N SER A 274 -29.45 18.84 5.70
CA SER A 274 -29.47 18.71 7.15
C SER A 274 -28.87 17.37 7.61
N ALA A 275 -29.17 16.27 6.91
CA ALA A 275 -28.67 14.93 7.24
C ALA A 275 -28.90 13.94 6.08
N LEU A 276 -28.12 12.86 6.07
CA LEU A 276 -28.45 11.65 5.34
C LEU A 276 -29.06 10.65 6.33
N GLU A 277 -30.18 10.03 6.00
CA GLU A 277 -30.84 9.02 6.83
C GLU A 277 -30.76 7.66 6.14
N TYR A 278 -30.21 6.66 6.82
CA TYR A 278 -30.05 5.30 6.29
C TYR A 278 -30.10 4.26 7.41
N GLN A 279 -30.36 3.00 7.06
CA GLN A 279 -30.44 1.87 7.99
C GLN A 279 -29.17 1.01 7.92
N ASP A 280 -29.05 0.07 8.85
CA ASP A 280 -28.08 -1.01 8.71
C ASP A 280 -28.35 -1.77 7.41
N GLY A 281 -27.31 -1.97 6.59
CA GLY A 281 -27.44 -2.59 5.27
C GLY A 281 -27.88 -1.64 4.15
N PHE A 282 -27.76 -0.32 4.32
CA PHE A 282 -28.06 0.66 3.26
C PHE A 282 -27.24 0.50 1.96
N ILE A 283 -26.12 -0.24 2.03
CA ILE A 283 -25.37 -0.67 0.84
C ILE A 283 -25.87 -2.06 0.46
N GLU A 284 -26.48 -2.16 -0.72
CA GLU A 284 -27.16 -3.37 -1.19
C GLU A 284 -26.23 -4.29 -1.97
N GLY A 285 -25.19 -3.74 -2.59
CA GLY A 285 -24.17 -4.50 -3.30
C GLY A 285 -23.16 -3.64 -4.01
N GLU A 286 -22.07 -4.27 -4.45
CA GLU A 286 -21.04 -3.66 -5.27
C GLU A 286 -20.71 -4.52 -6.50
N GLU A 287 -20.26 -3.86 -7.56
CA GLU A 287 -19.76 -4.51 -8.77
C GLU A 287 -18.50 -3.80 -9.27
N ILE A 288 -17.39 -4.53 -9.38
CA ILE A 288 -16.15 -4.03 -9.98
C ILE A 288 -16.14 -4.41 -11.46
N LYS A 289 -16.05 -3.41 -12.33
CA LYS A 289 -15.99 -3.56 -13.78
C LYS A 289 -14.57 -3.90 -14.27
N PRO A 290 -14.45 -4.50 -15.48
CA PRO A 290 -13.14 -4.85 -16.06
C PRO A 290 -12.20 -3.66 -16.31
N ASP A 291 -12.74 -2.44 -16.44
CA ASP A 291 -11.97 -1.21 -16.61
C ASP A 291 -11.36 -0.67 -15.30
N GLY A 292 -11.65 -1.33 -14.17
CA GLY A 292 -11.14 -0.96 -12.85
C GLY A 292 -12.03 0.02 -12.08
N GLU A 293 -13.15 0.44 -12.66
CA GLU A 293 -14.17 1.20 -11.93
C GLU A 293 -15.12 0.27 -11.18
N ALA A 294 -15.78 0.79 -10.15
CA ALA A 294 -16.77 0.05 -9.40
C ALA A 294 -18.08 0.84 -9.28
N PHE A 295 -19.17 0.11 -9.08
CA PHE A 295 -20.48 0.65 -8.80
C PHE A 295 -20.98 0.09 -7.49
N VAL A 296 -21.49 0.97 -6.63
CA VAL A 296 -22.05 0.60 -5.32
C VAL A 296 -23.50 1.04 -5.31
N THR A 297 -24.40 0.10 -5.07
CA THR A 297 -25.85 0.36 -5.01
C THR A 297 -26.24 0.66 -3.57
N VAL A 298 -26.91 1.79 -3.35
CA VAL A 298 -27.28 2.25 -2.01
C VAL A 298 -28.73 2.73 -1.93
N THR A 299 -29.31 2.63 -0.73
CA THR A 299 -30.64 3.18 -0.42
C THR A 299 -30.57 4.04 0.82
N TYR A 300 -30.96 5.31 0.71
CA TYR A 300 -30.90 6.30 1.79
C TYR A 300 -31.95 7.40 1.56
N ALA A 301 -32.06 8.35 2.48
CA ALA A 301 -32.88 9.54 2.30
C ALA A 301 -32.10 10.81 2.61
N ILE A 302 -32.30 11.84 1.81
CA ILE A 302 -31.75 13.18 2.04
C ILE A 302 -32.79 13.97 2.83
N LYS A 303 -32.39 14.51 3.98
CA LYS A 303 -33.16 15.51 4.71
C LYS A 303 -32.58 16.88 4.39
N TYR A 304 -33.34 17.72 3.71
CA TYR A 304 -32.92 19.06 3.33
C TYR A 304 -33.09 20.05 4.49
N ALA A 305 -32.32 21.14 4.45
CA ALA A 305 -32.37 22.22 5.45
C ALA A 305 -33.75 22.91 5.52
N ASN A 306 -34.53 22.90 4.44
CA ASN A 306 -35.90 23.41 4.39
C ASN A 306 -36.95 22.43 4.99
N GLY A 307 -36.52 21.27 5.50
CA GLY A 307 -37.40 20.26 6.08
C GLY A 307 -37.98 19.25 5.08
N LYS A 308 -37.78 19.43 3.76
CA LYS A 308 -38.12 18.42 2.76
C LYS A 308 -37.28 17.16 3.01
N LYS A 309 -37.89 16.00 2.81
CA LYS A 309 -37.20 14.71 2.78
C LYS A 309 -37.39 14.06 1.43
N GLU A 310 -36.35 13.43 0.91
CA GLU A 310 -36.37 12.77 -0.38
C GLU A 310 -35.64 11.42 -0.30
N SER A 311 -36.35 10.35 -0.63
CA SER A 311 -35.78 9.01 -0.66
C SER A 311 -35.01 8.77 -1.96
N ARG A 312 -33.92 8.01 -1.84
CA ARG A 312 -33.09 7.48 -2.92
C ARG A 312 -33.06 5.98 -2.76
N GLU A 313 -33.70 5.28 -3.68
CA GLU A 313 -33.73 3.81 -3.68
C GLU A 313 -32.86 3.30 -4.82
N ASN A 314 -32.00 2.32 -4.54
CA ASN A 314 -31.08 1.73 -5.50
C ASN A 314 -30.24 2.77 -6.26
N GLU A 315 -29.83 3.86 -5.60
CA GLU A 315 -28.95 4.84 -6.21
C GLU A 315 -27.57 4.23 -6.44
N LEU A 316 -27.05 4.44 -7.64
CA LEU A 316 -25.82 3.81 -8.09
C LEU A 316 -24.68 4.83 -8.00
N PHE A 317 -23.79 4.63 -7.03
CA PHE A 317 -22.58 5.42 -6.91
C PHE A 317 -21.44 4.83 -7.71
N ARG A 318 -20.71 5.71 -8.41
CA ARG A 318 -19.50 5.35 -9.14
C ARG A 318 -18.29 5.57 -8.25
N VAL A 319 -17.48 4.53 -8.11
CA VAL A 319 -16.28 4.50 -7.27
C VAL A 319 -15.09 4.19 -8.17
N VAL A 320 -14.00 4.92 -8.01
CA VAL A 320 -12.78 4.78 -8.84
C VAL A 320 -11.60 4.38 -7.97
N ASN A 321 -10.65 3.67 -8.55
CA ASN A 321 -9.40 3.34 -7.88
C ASN A 321 -8.34 4.40 -8.19
N GLU A 322 -7.92 5.17 -7.18
CA GLU A 322 -6.83 6.12 -7.27
C GLU A 322 -5.63 5.56 -6.51
N GLU A 323 -4.60 5.14 -7.23
CA GLU A 323 -3.35 4.60 -6.66
C GLU A 323 -3.58 3.48 -5.63
N GLY A 324 -4.57 2.60 -5.85
CA GLY A 324 -4.89 1.49 -4.93
C GLY A 324 -5.96 1.82 -3.88
N ILE A 325 -6.42 3.06 -3.77
CA ILE A 325 -7.48 3.48 -2.83
C ILE A 325 -8.78 3.68 -3.59
N TRP A 326 -9.86 3.05 -3.13
CA TRP A 326 -11.20 3.28 -3.68
C TRP A 326 -11.74 4.63 -3.21
N LYS A 327 -12.24 5.42 -4.16
CA LYS A 327 -12.79 6.75 -3.90
C LYS A 327 -14.11 6.95 -4.63
N LEU A 328 -15.08 7.47 -3.89
CA LEU A 328 -16.40 7.82 -4.37
C LEU A 328 -16.29 9.08 -5.25
N ARG A 329 -16.79 9.01 -6.49
CA ARG A 329 -17.00 10.23 -7.27
C ARG A 329 -18.03 11.10 -6.57
N VAL A 330 -17.81 12.41 -6.60
CA VAL A 330 -18.63 13.40 -5.89
C VAL A 330 -20.12 13.10 -6.13
N PRO A 331 -20.86 12.69 -5.07
CA PRO A 331 -22.29 12.46 -5.19
C PRO A 331 -23.05 13.73 -5.55
N GLY A 332 -24.13 13.62 -6.31
CA GLY A 332 -24.93 14.78 -6.74
C GLY A 332 -25.52 15.59 -5.58
N PHE A 333 -25.65 15.00 -4.39
CA PHE A 333 -26.08 15.73 -3.20
C PHE A 333 -25.04 16.76 -2.69
N PHE A 334 -23.80 16.74 -3.17
CA PHE A 334 -22.82 17.81 -2.93
C PHE A 334 -22.90 18.96 -3.93
N GLU A 335 -23.59 18.79 -5.05
CA GLU A 335 -23.61 19.78 -6.14
C GLU A 335 -24.68 20.87 -5.92
N GLY A 336 -25.55 20.69 -4.92
CA GLY A 336 -26.72 21.54 -4.70
C GLY A 336 -27.85 21.16 -5.66
N SER A 337 -29.10 21.28 -5.19
CA SER A 337 -30.25 21.14 -6.07
C SER A 337 -30.44 22.43 -6.87
N ASP A 338 -30.46 22.35 -8.20
CA ASP A 338 -31.23 23.32 -9.01
C ASP A 338 -32.71 23.33 -8.61
#